data_AF-Q23AI4-F1
#
_entry.id   AF-Q23AI4-F1
#
_cell.length_a   1.000
_cell.length_b   1.000
_cell.length_c   1.000
_cell.angle_alpha   90.00
_cell.angle_beta   90.00
_cell.angle_gamma   90.00
#
_symmetry.space_group_name_H-M   'P 1'
#
loop_
_entity.id
_entity.type
_entity.pdbx_description
1 polymer ?
#
loop_
_entity_poly.entity_id
_entity_poly.type
_entity_poly.pdbx_seq_one_letter_code
_entity_poly.pdbx_strand_id
1 'polypeptide(L)'
;MSNLIKKRKVFSSESESEEEEQLQTRKTIKQTTGSEPTLVKKLKKSSEDLDDFEKKIEVVNQINAIKKDSLMKFLEEEDQKLSTKKRQLKTISQQEAQDIQEVLKKEEDDFDENIENNVKLEEEEQGDDEQSDLEDSDNENIKENVKVRRLRNQSYDQDSTNDNKENSFDGLYSFKDDDDFYIQANKNRQQESQQEKDIIKLVQQRNGKIISRSRGYIFTVICFKNHVFDADSENIIKKWCPQCNILHQEFAQYALSQQGELESQFFQPKLNFRCKFYHRWTTSEANCIKQKVWCPKCPEVLNLMINHHHRGSVNDQERIEQIFEQAEVIADGYQVTNPQQEIAFDLLKDIYFIILVPLPIYSRYLQRFKLEEQAIEFKKKLALMHPDNNSHPLAEKVTEKLYQMFEHLLESSEDEESDQKSEKKQSNKQ
;
A
#
# COMPACT_ATOMS: atom_id res chain seq x y z
N MET A 1 42.85 -17.77 19.36
CA MET A 1 44.18 -17.13 19.21
C MET A 1 45.34 -18.11 18.94
N SER A 2 45.40 -19.31 19.53
CA SER A 2 46.53 -20.25 19.34
C SER A 2 46.71 -20.78 17.89
N ASN A 3 45.64 -20.84 17.09
CA ASN A 3 45.71 -21.23 15.66
C ASN A 3 46.20 -20.13 14.71
N LEU A 4 46.25 -18.87 15.14
CA LEU A 4 46.74 -17.76 14.32
C LEU A 4 48.27 -17.61 14.38
N ILE A 5 48.93 -18.13 15.41
CA ILE A 5 50.39 -18.05 15.57
C ILE A 5 51.10 -19.13 14.72
N LYS A 6 50.47 -20.28 14.45
CA LYS A 6 51.07 -21.33 13.60
C LYS A 6 51.08 -21.00 12.10
N LYS A 7 50.11 -20.21 11.60
CA LYS A 7 50.07 -19.83 10.17
C LYS A 7 51.10 -18.76 9.80
N ARG A 8 51.63 -18.01 10.76
CA ARG A 8 52.60 -16.93 10.49
C ARG A 8 54.04 -17.43 10.26
N LYS A 9 54.36 -18.68 10.63
CA LYS A 9 55.70 -19.26 10.42
C LYS A 9 55.91 -19.90 9.04
N VAL A 10 54.85 -20.21 8.29
CA VAL A 10 54.97 -20.82 6.95
C VAL A 10 55.17 -19.75 5.86
N PHE A 11 54.67 -18.53 6.10
CA PHE A 11 54.72 -17.44 5.12
C PHE A 11 56.08 -16.73 5.01
N SER A 12 57.02 -17.00 5.92
CA SER A 12 58.34 -16.35 5.93
C SER A 12 59.41 -17.12 5.16
N SER A 13 59.15 -18.37 4.75
CA SER A 13 60.12 -19.20 4.02
C SER A 13 59.92 -19.22 2.51
N GLU A 14 58.77 -18.75 1.99
CA GLU A 14 58.50 -18.71 0.55
C GLU A 14 59.00 -17.41 -0.12
N SER A 15 59.17 -16.32 0.65
CA SER A 15 59.67 -15.05 0.09
C SER A 15 61.16 -15.06 -0.22
N GLU A 16 61.95 -15.89 0.47
CA GLU A 16 63.40 -15.97 0.25
C GLU A 16 63.75 -16.79 -1.00
N SER A 17 62.91 -17.74 -1.43
CA SER A 17 63.13 -18.50 -2.65
C SER A 17 62.78 -17.74 -3.93
N GLU A 18 61.81 -16.83 -3.87
CA GLU A 18 61.40 -16.01 -5.03
C GLU A 18 62.42 -14.92 -5.38
N GLU A 19 63.12 -14.34 -4.38
CA GLU A 19 64.18 -13.36 -4.63
C GLU A 19 65.43 -14.01 -5.26
N GLU A 20 65.77 -15.25 -4.91
CA GLU A 20 66.91 -15.97 -5.49
C GLU A 20 66.68 -16.34 -6.97
N GLU A 21 65.45 -16.72 -7.34
CA GLU A 21 65.09 -17.09 -8.72
C GLU A 21 65.03 -15.86 -9.64
N GLN A 22 64.57 -14.71 -9.14
CA GLN A 22 64.60 -13.42 -9.86
C GLN A 22 66.04 -12.89 -10.04
N LEU A 23 66.95 -13.18 -9.11
CA LEU A 23 68.34 -12.80 -9.23
C LEU A 23 69.10 -13.68 -10.23
N GLN A 24 68.72 -14.94 -10.39
CA GLN A 24 69.30 -15.86 -11.38
C GLN A 24 68.85 -15.51 -12.81
N THR A 25 67.57 -15.22 -13.04
CA THR A 25 67.04 -14.80 -14.35
C THR A 25 67.65 -13.47 -14.83
N ARG A 26 67.93 -12.53 -13.93
CA ARG A 26 68.63 -11.28 -14.27
C ARG A 26 70.10 -11.48 -14.67
N LYS A 27 70.76 -12.57 -14.21
CA LYS A 27 72.14 -12.89 -14.59
C LYS A 27 72.23 -13.55 -15.97
N THR A 28 71.23 -14.34 -16.38
CA THR A 28 71.20 -15.00 -17.70
C THR A 28 70.96 -14.02 -18.86
N ILE A 29 70.20 -12.95 -18.64
CA ILE A 29 69.89 -11.94 -19.68
C ILE A 29 71.11 -11.06 -20.03
N LYS A 30 72.11 -10.96 -19.14
CA LYS A 30 73.33 -10.16 -19.38
C LYS A 30 74.38 -10.84 -20.26
N GLN A 31 74.24 -12.12 -20.60
CA GLN A 31 75.24 -12.86 -21.38
C GLN A 31 74.92 -13.00 -22.88
N THR A 32 73.73 -12.58 -23.36
CA THR A 32 73.26 -12.89 -24.73
C THR A 32 73.11 -11.70 -25.68
N THR A 33 73.49 -10.47 -25.31
CA THR A 33 73.32 -9.32 -26.21
C THR A 33 74.65 -8.67 -26.61
N GLY A 34 75.42 -9.43 -27.40
CA GLY A 34 76.43 -8.86 -28.28
C GLY A 34 75.77 -8.27 -29.53
N SER A 35 76.05 -6.99 -29.79
CA SER A 35 75.85 -6.27 -31.06
C SER A 35 74.41 -6.01 -31.56
N GLU A 36 73.83 -4.88 -31.13
CA GLU A 36 73.17 -3.92 -32.03
C GLU A 36 72.94 -2.55 -31.33
N PRO A 37 73.59 -1.44 -31.75
CA PRO A 37 73.51 -0.14 -31.06
C PRO A 37 72.14 0.56 -31.15
N THR A 38 71.25 0.07 -32.01
CA THR A 38 69.95 0.67 -32.32
C THR A 38 68.81 0.20 -31.40
N LEU A 39 68.92 -0.99 -30.81
CA LEU A 39 67.92 -1.54 -29.88
C LEU A 39 68.07 -0.95 -28.46
N VAL A 40 69.30 -0.64 -28.03
CA VAL A 40 69.57 -0.08 -26.69
C VAL A 40 68.95 1.32 -26.51
N LYS A 41 68.83 2.11 -27.59
CA LYS A 41 68.16 3.43 -27.53
C LYS A 41 66.64 3.33 -27.45
N LYS A 42 66.02 2.28 -28.02
CA LYS A 42 64.57 2.05 -27.88
C LYS A 42 64.22 1.51 -26.49
N LEU A 43 65.05 0.64 -25.93
CA LEU A 43 64.86 0.08 -24.59
C LEU A 43 65.02 1.10 -23.45
N LYS A 44 65.90 2.10 -23.61
CA LYS A 44 66.01 3.20 -22.63
C LYS A 44 64.79 4.12 -22.63
N LYS A 45 64.18 4.36 -23.80
CA LYS A 45 62.96 5.18 -23.87
C LYS A 45 61.76 4.47 -23.25
N SER A 46 61.64 3.15 -23.42
CA SER A 46 60.56 2.37 -22.80
C SER A 46 60.69 2.22 -21.27
N SER A 47 61.89 2.33 -20.68
CA SER A 47 62.02 2.27 -19.22
C SER A 47 61.59 3.58 -18.54
N GLU A 48 61.86 4.73 -19.17
CA GLU A 48 61.39 6.02 -18.68
C GLU A 48 59.85 6.12 -18.73
N ASP A 49 59.21 5.52 -19.74
CA ASP A 49 57.75 5.45 -19.85
C ASP A 49 57.11 4.49 -18.80
N LEU A 50 57.84 3.46 -18.35
CA LEU A 50 57.38 2.55 -17.30
C LEU A 50 57.44 3.19 -15.91
N ASP A 51 58.50 3.95 -15.60
CA ASP A 51 58.61 4.70 -14.35
C ASP A 51 57.53 5.78 -14.22
N ASP A 52 57.11 6.39 -15.34
CA ASP A 52 55.99 7.34 -15.38
C ASP A 52 54.64 6.62 -15.15
N PHE A 53 54.49 5.40 -15.65
CA PHE A 53 53.28 4.59 -15.46
C PHE A 53 53.13 4.09 -14.02
N GLU A 54 54.20 3.63 -13.37
CA GLU A 54 54.18 3.23 -11.96
C GLU A 54 53.81 4.41 -11.05
N LYS A 55 54.37 5.59 -11.30
CA LYS A 55 54.00 6.82 -10.58
C LYS A 55 52.52 7.19 -10.76
N LYS A 56 51.96 7.01 -11.95
CA LYS A 56 50.52 7.24 -12.20
C LYS A 56 49.64 6.25 -11.44
N ILE A 57 50.02 4.97 -11.38
CA ILE A 57 49.31 3.96 -10.55
C ILE A 57 49.34 4.36 -9.08
N GLU A 58 50.50 4.79 -8.58
CA GLU A 58 50.63 5.19 -7.18
C GLU A 58 49.75 6.42 -6.84
N VAL A 59 49.68 7.41 -7.73
CA VAL A 59 48.79 8.57 -7.58
C VAL A 59 47.31 8.15 -7.59
N VAL A 60 46.90 7.22 -8.47
CA VAL A 60 45.51 6.71 -8.49
C VAL A 60 45.18 5.97 -7.19
N ASN A 61 46.10 5.16 -6.66
CA ASN A 61 45.92 4.48 -5.39
C ASN A 61 45.80 5.45 -4.21
N GLN A 62 46.60 6.52 -4.19
CA GLN A 62 46.49 7.59 -3.18
C GLN A 62 45.14 8.32 -3.27
N ILE A 63 44.66 8.64 -4.48
CA ILE A 63 43.35 9.26 -4.68
C ILE A 63 42.23 8.33 -4.19
N ASN A 64 42.31 7.04 -4.49
CA ASN A 64 41.32 6.05 -4.05
C ASN A 64 41.32 5.88 -2.53
N ALA A 65 42.50 5.90 -1.88
CA ALA A 65 42.59 5.89 -0.43
C ALA A 65 41.94 7.12 0.21
N ILE A 66 42.21 8.33 -0.31
CA ILE A 66 41.60 9.58 0.17
C ILE A 66 40.07 9.56 0.00
N LYS A 67 39.57 9.06 -1.15
CA LYS A 67 38.13 8.91 -1.39
C LYS A 67 37.49 7.92 -0.41
N LYS A 68 38.15 6.79 -0.14
CA LYS A 68 37.67 5.78 0.81
C LYS A 68 37.58 6.35 2.22
N ASP A 69 38.62 7.04 2.69
CA ASP A 69 38.62 7.66 4.02
C ASP A 69 37.55 8.75 4.15
N SER A 70 37.31 9.51 3.08
CA SER A 70 36.28 10.55 3.04
C SER A 70 34.87 9.94 3.09
N LEU A 71 34.66 8.82 2.38
CA LEU A 71 33.40 8.08 2.41
C LEU A 71 33.14 7.45 3.78
N MET A 72 34.17 6.88 4.43
CA MET A 72 34.04 6.28 5.76
C MET A 72 33.66 7.33 6.81
N LYS A 73 34.29 8.52 6.79
CA LYS A 73 33.91 9.63 7.69
C LYS A 73 32.47 10.07 7.49
N PHE A 74 32.02 10.17 6.23
CA PHE A 74 30.63 10.51 5.93
C PHE A 74 29.64 9.47 6.48
N LEU A 75 29.94 8.17 6.34
CA LEU A 75 29.10 7.10 6.88
C LEU A 75 29.06 7.13 8.41
N GLU A 76 30.19 7.38 9.08
CA GLU A 76 30.24 7.53 10.54
C GLU A 76 29.41 8.72 11.04
N GLU A 77 29.43 9.85 10.33
CA GLU A 77 28.60 11.02 10.65
C GLU A 77 27.10 10.73 10.49
N GLU A 78 26.70 10.03 9.43
CA GLU A 78 25.30 9.63 9.22
C GLU A 78 24.81 8.62 10.27
N ASP A 79 25.64 7.65 10.65
CA ASP A 79 25.32 6.71 11.73
C ASP A 79 25.14 7.43 13.07
N GLN A 80 25.95 8.45 13.36
CA GLN A 80 25.78 9.30 14.54
C GLN A 80 24.46 10.07 14.50
N LYS A 81 24.09 10.67 13.36
CA LYS A 81 22.80 11.36 13.18
C LYS A 81 21.60 10.41 13.33
N LEU A 82 21.71 9.20 12.79
CA LEU A 82 20.65 8.20 12.91
C LEU A 82 20.50 7.74 14.37
N SER A 83 21.61 7.58 15.09
CA SER A 83 21.62 7.24 16.52
C SER A 83 20.98 8.34 17.37
N THR A 84 21.27 9.61 17.10
CA THR A 84 20.63 10.73 17.83
C THR A 84 19.13 10.84 17.53
N LYS A 85 18.71 10.68 16.26
CA LYS A 85 17.29 10.67 15.87
C LYS A 85 16.52 9.52 16.53
N LYS A 86 17.10 8.32 16.62
CA LYS A 86 16.51 7.18 17.35
C LYS A 86 16.33 7.48 18.84
N ARG A 87 17.28 8.17 19.48
CA ARG A 87 17.14 8.60 20.89
C ARG A 87 16.01 9.62 21.06
N GLN A 88 15.92 10.61 20.16
CA GLN A 88 14.84 11.60 20.19
C GLN A 88 13.45 10.96 20.04
N LEU A 89 13.28 10.03 19.09
CA LEU A 89 12.02 9.29 18.92
C LEU A 89 11.65 8.48 20.15
N LYS A 90 12.63 7.87 20.83
CA LYS A 90 12.38 7.16 22.08
C LYS A 90 11.91 8.10 23.19
N THR A 91 12.48 9.30 23.30
CA THR A 91 12.04 10.30 24.27
C THR A 91 10.62 10.80 23.97
N ILE A 92 10.29 11.06 22.70
CA ILE A 92 8.93 11.49 22.30
C ILE A 92 7.91 10.39 22.65
N SER A 93 8.19 9.14 22.27
CA SER A 93 7.30 8.02 22.58
C SER A 93 7.12 7.81 24.10
N GLN A 94 8.16 8.05 24.90
CA GLN A 94 8.06 8.02 26.36
C GLN A 94 7.20 9.15 26.92
N GLN A 95 7.32 10.36 26.35
CA GLN A 95 6.48 11.50 26.75
C GLN A 95 5.02 11.26 26.40
N GLU A 96 4.72 10.80 25.18
CA GLU A 96 3.35 10.47 24.76
C GLU A 96 2.73 9.40 25.66
N ALA A 97 3.50 8.39 26.06
CA ALA A 97 3.03 7.37 27.00
C ALA A 97 2.74 7.94 28.39
N GLN A 98 3.53 8.92 28.87
CA GLN A 98 3.29 9.61 30.13
C GLN A 98 2.03 10.50 30.05
N ASP A 99 1.86 11.25 28.97
CA ASP A 99 0.69 12.10 28.76
C ASP A 99 -0.60 11.29 28.73
N ILE A 100 -0.60 10.11 28.08
CA ILE A 100 -1.74 9.18 28.08
C ILE A 100 -2.04 8.68 29.49
N GLN A 101 -1.01 8.33 30.29
CA GLN A 101 -1.20 7.91 31.67
C GLN A 101 -1.78 9.01 32.56
N GLU A 102 -1.38 10.27 32.35
CA GLU A 102 -1.95 11.41 33.07
C GLU A 102 -3.43 11.66 32.72
N VAL A 103 -3.82 11.47 31.45
CA VAL A 103 -5.23 11.57 31.03
C VAL A 103 -6.06 10.47 31.67
N LEU A 104 -5.60 9.22 31.63
CA LEU A 104 -6.32 8.09 32.24
C LEU A 104 -6.49 8.28 33.75
N LYS A 105 -5.45 8.79 34.44
CA LYS A 105 -5.54 9.07 35.88
C LYS A 105 -6.57 10.15 36.20
N LYS A 106 -6.68 11.20 35.37
CA LYS A 106 -7.72 12.22 35.54
C LYS A 106 -9.13 11.66 35.30
N GLU A 107 -9.29 10.79 34.31
CA GLU A 107 -10.58 10.13 34.06
C GLU A 107 -10.98 9.20 35.24
N GLU A 108 -10.01 8.54 35.88
CA GLU A 108 -10.25 7.76 37.11
C GLU A 108 -10.65 8.66 38.29
N ASP A 109 -9.93 9.78 38.52
CA ASP A 109 -10.24 10.73 39.59
C ASP A 109 -11.65 11.37 39.39
N ASP A 110 -12.00 11.75 38.15
CA ASP A 110 -13.32 12.30 37.79
C ASP A 110 -14.45 11.26 37.96
N PHE A 111 -14.17 9.98 37.71
CA PHE A 111 -15.13 8.89 37.87
C PHE A 111 -15.45 8.63 39.34
N ASP A 112 -14.43 8.64 40.20
CA ASP A 112 -14.61 8.45 41.65
C ASP A 112 -15.40 9.62 42.28
N GLU A 113 -15.15 10.87 41.88
CA GLU A 113 -15.95 12.02 42.32
C GLU A 113 -17.42 11.90 41.89
N ASN A 114 -17.68 11.37 40.69
CA ASN A 114 -19.03 11.19 40.18
C ASN A 114 -19.78 10.06 40.92
N ILE A 115 -19.08 8.99 41.31
CA ILE A 115 -19.65 7.95 42.17
C ILE A 115 -20.03 8.52 43.54
N GLU A 116 -19.15 9.29 44.19
CA GLU A 116 -19.45 9.90 45.50
C GLU A 116 -20.66 10.84 45.44
N ASN A 117 -20.83 11.57 44.34
CA ASN A 117 -21.97 12.46 44.14
C ASN A 117 -23.29 11.70 43.91
N ASN A 118 -23.25 10.57 43.18
CA ASN A 118 -24.44 9.75 42.94
C ASN A 118 -24.88 9.01 44.23
N VAL A 119 -23.94 8.52 45.04
CA VAL A 119 -24.27 7.87 46.33
C VAL A 119 -24.94 8.85 47.29
N LYS A 120 -24.52 10.12 47.34
CA LYS A 120 -25.17 11.15 48.17
C LYS A 120 -26.60 11.47 47.71
N LEU A 121 -26.88 11.42 46.41
CA LEU A 121 -28.22 11.66 45.87
C LEU A 121 -29.18 10.51 46.20
N GLU A 122 -28.71 9.26 46.18
CA GLU A 122 -29.55 8.10 46.56
C GLU A 122 -29.87 8.07 48.07
N GLU A 123 -28.99 8.59 48.93
CA GLU A 123 -29.25 8.71 50.38
C GLU A 123 -30.27 9.82 50.72
N GLU A 124 -30.43 10.84 49.86
CA GLU A 124 -31.45 11.89 50.04
C GLU A 124 -32.85 11.48 49.53
N GLU A 125 -32.95 10.50 48.61
CA GLU A 125 -34.23 10.00 48.07
C GLU A 125 -34.86 8.86 48.89
N GLN A 126 -34.20 8.33 49.93
CA GLN A 126 -34.74 7.24 50.79
C GLN A 126 -35.45 7.72 52.07
N GLY A 127 -35.74 9.01 52.21
CA GLY A 127 -36.65 9.53 53.23
C GLY A 127 -38.04 9.73 52.65
N ASP A 128 -39.01 8.93 53.12
CA ASP A 128 -40.47 9.05 52.91
C ASP A 128 -41.09 8.06 51.90
N ASP A 129 -41.05 6.76 52.22
CA ASP A 129 -42.10 5.83 51.76
C ASP A 129 -42.37 4.75 52.83
N GLU A 130 -43.10 5.18 53.86
CA GLU A 130 -43.82 4.29 54.77
C GLU A 130 -45.06 3.72 54.07
N GLN A 131 -45.12 2.38 54.06
CA GLN A 131 -46.33 1.54 53.98
C GLN A 131 -47.27 1.72 52.78
N SER A 132 -47.23 0.74 51.87
CA SER A 132 -48.48 0.07 51.49
C SER A 132 -48.26 -1.41 51.18
N ASP A 133 -48.80 -2.23 52.07
CA ASP A 133 -49.14 -3.63 51.81
C ASP A 133 -50.12 -3.68 50.64
N LEU A 134 -49.91 -4.57 49.67
CA LEU A 134 -51.01 -5.19 48.92
C LEU A 134 -50.54 -6.46 48.21
N GLU A 135 -51.44 -7.44 48.29
CA GLU A 135 -51.25 -8.87 48.15
C GLU A 135 -51.28 -9.37 46.69
N ASP A 136 -50.65 -10.53 46.52
CA ASP A 136 -50.93 -11.64 45.60
C ASP A 136 -52.12 -11.50 44.64
N SER A 137 -51.87 -11.69 43.34
CA SER A 137 -52.68 -12.62 42.53
C SER A 137 -52.04 -12.96 41.18
N ASP A 138 -51.93 -14.26 40.95
CA ASP A 138 -51.70 -14.90 39.66
C ASP A 138 -52.75 -14.50 38.62
N ASN A 139 -52.37 -14.32 37.35
CA ASN A 139 -53.25 -14.76 36.27
C ASN A 139 -52.55 -14.95 34.91
N GLU A 140 -52.59 -16.18 34.44
CA GLU A 140 -52.31 -16.61 33.08
C GLU A 140 -53.29 -15.97 32.09
N ASN A 141 -52.81 -15.24 31.07
CA ASN A 141 -53.54 -15.19 29.79
C ASN A 141 -52.68 -14.75 28.60
N ILE A 142 -51.77 -15.62 28.16
CA ILE A 142 -51.14 -15.55 26.84
C ILE A 142 -51.88 -16.54 25.94
N LYS A 143 -52.90 -16.06 25.21
CA LYS A 143 -53.42 -16.59 23.91
C LYS A 143 -54.80 -16.01 23.61
N GLU A 144 -54.88 -14.90 22.89
CA GLU A 144 -55.94 -14.55 21.92
C GLU A 144 -55.86 -13.06 21.54
N ASN A 145 -55.04 -12.71 20.55
CA ASN A 145 -55.08 -11.36 19.97
C ASN A 145 -54.63 -11.32 18.49
N VAL A 146 -55.19 -12.20 17.66
CA VAL A 146 -54.95 -12.19 16.19
C VAL A 146 -56.25 -12.18 15.36
N LYS A 147 -57.44 -11.97 15.96
CA LYS A 147 -58.71 -12.09 15.19
C LYS A 147 -59.72 -10.94 15.28
N VAL A 148 -59.34 -9.74 15.73
CA VAL A 148 -60.25 -8.59 15.76
C VAL A 148 -59.63 -7.37 15.07
N ARG A 149 -59.62 -7.34 13.73
CA ARG A 149 -59.31 -6.12 12.96
C ARG A 149 -59.85 -6.09 11.53
N ARG A 150 -60.99 -6.76 11.26
CA ARG A 150 -61.56 -6.83 9.89
C ARG A 150 -62.99 -6.30 9.70
N LEU A 151 -63.60 -5.63 10.68
CA LEU A 151 -64.98 -5.12 10.55
C LEU A 151 -65.17 -3.69 11.11
N ARG A 152 -64.38 -2.70 10.65
CA ARG A 152 -64.60 -1.30 11.07
C ARG A 152 -64.48 -0.22 10.00
N ASN A 153 -64.59 -0.57 8.71
CA ASN A 153 -64.47 0.40 7.60
C ASN A 153 -65.68 0.41 6.63
N GLN A 154 -66.91 0.14 7.09
CA GLN A 154 -68.10 0.18 6.22
C GLN A 154 -69.32 0.90 6.83
N SER A 155 -69.13 2.00 7.55
CA SER A 155 -70.27 2.84 7.96
C SER A 155 -69.88 4.30 8.19
N TYR A 156 -69.52 5.00 7.12
CA TYR A 156 -69.48 6.46 7.09
C TYR A 156 -69.84 6.93 5.69
N ASP A 157 -71.10 6.71 5.33
CA ASP A 157 -71.79 7.44 4.28
C ASP A 157 -73.24 7.55 4.75
N GLN A 158 -73.82 8.76 4.61
CA GLN A 158 -75.18 9.17 5.00
C GLN A 158 -75.31 9.72 6.43
N ASP A 159 -75.06 11.02 6.58
CA ASP A 159 -76.01 11.97 7.19
C ASP A 159 -75.41 13.38 7.20
N SER A 160 -75.78 14.20 6.21
CA SER A 160 -75.54 15.64 6.22
C SER A 160 -76.83 16.36 5.82
N THR A 161 -77.82 16.35 6.72
CA THR A 161 -78.89 17.35 6.69
C THR A 161 -78.38 18.62 7.35
N ASN A 162 -78.00 19.57 6.50
CA ASN A 162 -78.54 20.93 6.47
C ASN A 162 -79.05 21.49 7.82
N ASP A 163 -78.18 22.17 8.55
CA ASP A 163 -78.57 23.16 9.57
C ASP A 163 -77.77 24.45 9.33
N ASN A 164 -78.38 25.35 8.58
CA ASN A 164 -77.98 26.76 8.46
C ASN A 164 -78.22 27.45 9.81
N LYS A 165 -77.15 27.65 10.58
CA LYS A 165 -77.11 28.69 11.61
C LYS A 165 -76.11 29.75 11.19
N GLU A 166 -76.66 30.87 10.73
CA GLU A 166 -75.96 32.13 10.54
C GLU A 166 -75.46 32.65 11.89
N ASN A 167 -74.24 32.26 12.27
CA ASN A 167 -73.48 32.97 13.28
C ASN A 167 -72.62 34.02 12.58
N SER A 168 -73.14 35.25 12.54
CA SER A 168 -72.37 36.46 12.31
C SER A 168 -71.36 36.62 13.45
N PHE A 169 -70.13 36.17 13.22
CA PHE A 169 -68.98 36.40 14.07
C PHE A 169 -68.03 37.32 13.31
N ASP A 170 -68.21 38.64 13.50
CA ASP A 170 -67.34 39.71 12.99
C ASP A 170 -66.00 39.76 13.77
N GLY A 171 -65.31 38.63 13.81
CA GLY A 171 -63.91 38.57 14.18
C GLY A 171 -63.08 38.72 12.91
N LEU A 172 -62.55 39.92 12.66
CA LEU A 172 -61.48 40.16 11.69
C LEU A 172 -60.21 39.39 12.13
N TYR A 173 -60.23 38.07 11.95
CA TYR A 173 -59.05 37.22 12.07
C TYR A 173 -58.26 37.41 10.76
N SER A 174 -57.08 38.01 10.87
CA SER A 174 -56.19 38.26 9.75
C SER A 174 -55.71 36.92 9.18
N PHE A 175 -56.37 36.46 8.10
CA PHE A 175 -56.12 35.23 7.31
C PHE A 175 -54.72 35.07 6.68
N LYS A 176 -53.72 35.85 7.12
CA LYS A 176 -52.39 35.86 6.49
C LYS A 176 -51.49 34.70 6.91
N ASP A 177 -51.83 33.97 7.98
CA ASP A 177 -50.96 32.90 8.51
C ASP A 177 -51.30 31.49 7.96
N ASP A 178 -52.45 31.31 7.30
CA ASP A 178 -52.87 30.00 6.75
C ASP A 178 -52.24 29.70 5.37
N ASP A 179 -51.84 30.73 4.62
CA ASP A 179 -51.23 30.57 3.28
C ASP A 179 -49.83 29.96 3.36
N ASP A 180 -49.04 30.29 4.39
CA ASP A 180 -47.68 29.79 4.56
C ASP A 180 -47.65 28.28 4.88
N PHE A 181 -48.61 27.80 5.69
CA PHE A 181 -48.74 26.38 5.99
C PHE A 181 -49.04 25.56 4.73
N TYR A 182 -49.95 26.05 3.88
CA TYR A 182 -50.32 25.36 2.64
C TYR A 182 -49.16 25.33 1.62
N ILE A 183 -48.43 26.44 1.49
CA ILE A 183 -47.23 26.51 0.63
C ILE A 183 -46.16 25.52 1.10
N GLN A 184 -45.90 25.45 2.41
CA GLN A 184 -44.90 24.52 2.95
C GLN A 184 -45.31 23.06 2.77
N ALA A 185 -46.59 22.72 2.98
CA ALA A 185 -47.09 21.36 2.75
C ALA A 185 -46.97 20.94 1.27
N ASN A 186 -47.18 21.85 0.32
CA ASN A 186 -46.99 21.56 -1.11
C ASN A 186 -45.51 21.39 -1.49
N LYS A 187 -44.61 22.20 -0.92
CA LYS A 187 -43.17 22.02 -1.11
C LYS A 187 -42.69 20.66 -0.60
N ASN A 188 -43.14 20.26 0.59
CA ASN A 188 -42.84 18.95 1.15
C ASN A 188 -43.35 17.83 0.24
N ARG A 189 -44.61 17.90 -0.23
CA ARG A 189 -45.17 16.92 -1.19
C ARG A 189 -44.36 16.80 -2.49
N GLN A 190 -43.88 17.92 -3.02
CA GLN A 190 -43.04 17.92 -4.22
C GLN A 190 -41.66 17.29 -3.96
N GLN A 191 -41.04 17.61 -2.83
CA GLN A 191 -39.76 17.01 -2.42
C GLN A 191 -39.89 15.50 -2.20
N GLU A 192 -40.94 15.06 -1.51
CA GLU A 192 -41.26 13.65 -1.29
C GLU A 192 -41.49 12.90 -2.61
N SER A 193 -42.19 13.53 -3.55
CA SER A 193 -42.40 12.98 -4.91
C SER A 193 -41.10 12.84 -5.70
N GLN A 194 -40.17 13.79 -5.53
CA GLN A 194 -38.88 13.75 -6.20
C GLN A 194 -37.97 12.68 -5.61
N GLN A 195 -37.87 12.62 -4.27
CA GLN A 195 -37.11 11.59 -3.57
C GLN A 195 -37.57 10.18 -3.93
N GLU A 196 -38.88 9.97 -4.04
CA GLU A 196 -39.43 8.67 -4.48
C GLU A 196 -38.98 8.30 -5.90
N LYS A 197 -39.02 9.24 -6.85
CA LYS A 197 -38.53 9.01 -8.22
C LYS A 197 -37.05 8.64 -8.23
N ASP A 198 -36.26 9.25 -7.37
CA ASP A 198 -34.82 8.99 -7.28
C ASP A 198 -34.54 7.62 -6.66
N ILE A 199 -35.31 7.20 -5.65
CA ILE A 199 -35.25 5.84 -5.09
C ILE A 199 -35.69 4.80 -6.13
N ILE A 200 -36.76 5.03 -6.90
CA ILE A 200 -37.19 4.13 -7.98
C ILE A 200 -36.07 3.95 -9.01
N LYS A 201 -35.46 5.05 -9.46
CA LYS A 201 -34.33 4.99 -10.41
C LYS A 201 -33.15 4.23 -9.82
N LEU A 202 -32.79 4.48 -8.56
CA LEU A 202 -31.70 3.79 -7.89
C LEU A 202 -31.97 2.28 -7.78
N VAL A 203 -33.19 1.89 -7.40
CA VAL A 203 -33.58 0.47 -7.32
C VAL A 203 -33.47 -0.20 -8.68
N GLN A 204 -33.91 0.46 -9.75
CA GLN A 204 -33.78 -0.04 -11.12
C GLN A 204 -32.32 -0.15 -11.58
N GLN A 205 -31.48 0.84 -11.29
CA GLN A 205 -30.04 0.82 -11.61
C GLN A 205 -29.31 -0.35 -10.94
N ARG A 206 -29.78 -0.79 -9.77
CA ARG A 206 -29.27 -1.95 -9.04
C ARG A 206 -29.97 -3.26 -9.41
N ASN A 207 -30.72 -3.29 -10.51
CA ASN A 207 -31.49 -4.43 -11.02
C ASN A 207 -32.50 -4.98 -9.99
N GLY A 208 -33.01 -4.11 -9.11
CA GLY A 208 -34.10 -4.43 -8.21
C GLY A 208 -35.45 -3.93 -8.74
N LYS A 209 -36.51 -4.26 -8.01
CA LYS A 209 -37.87 -3.77 -8.26
C LYS A 209 -38.54 -3.42 -6.93
N ILE A 210 -39.30 -2.33 -6.90
CA ILE A 210 -40.15 -2.01 -5.75
C ILE A 210 -41.46 -2.80 -5.89
N ILE A 211 -41.84 -3.54 -4.85
CA ILE A 211 -43.07 -4.34 -4.79
C ILE A 211 -44.21 -3.52 -4.21
N SER A 212 -43.96 -2.85 -3.08
CA SER A 212 -44.97 -2.08 -2.36
C SER A 212 -44.35 -0.91 -1.60
N ARG A 213 -45.21 0.04 -1.24
CA ARG A 213 -44.89 1.21 -0.43
C ARG A 213 -45.79 1.21 0.81
N SER A 214 -45.18 1.29 1.99
CA SER A 214 -45.91 1.47 3.25
C SER A 214 -45.95 2.94 3.66
N ARG A 215 -46.80 3.26 4.65
CA ARG A 215 -46.80 4.59 5.28
C ARG A 215 -45.47 4.78 6.01
N GLY A 216 -44.86 5.96 5.87
CA GLY A 216 -43.57 6.29 6.50
C GLY A 216 -42.32 6.01 5.67
N TYR A 217 -42.40 6.10 4.33
CA TYR A 217 -41.24 5.98 3.42
C TYR A 217 -40.48 4.65 3.47
N ILE A 218 -41.13 3.59 3.97
CA ILE A 218 -40.62 2.23 3.91
C ILE A 218 -41.04 1.62 2.57
N PHE A 219 -40.06 1.17 1.80
CA PHE A 219 -40.24 0.48 0.53
C PHE A 219 -39.96 -1.00 0.70
N THR A 220 -40.86 -1.83 0.18
CA THR A 220 -40.62 -3.26 0.02
C THR A 220 -39.95 -3.47 -1.32
N VAL A 221 -38.69 -3.89 -1.32
CA VAL A 221 -37.85 -4.04 -2.52
C VAL A 221 -37.51 -5.51 -2.72
N ILE A 222 -37.54 -5.96 -3.98
CA ILE A 222 -36.94 -7.23 -4.41
C ILE A 222 -35.67 -6.97 -5.19
N CYS A 223 -34.54 -7.54 -4.75
CA CYS A 223 -33.27 -7.39 -5.46
C CYS A 223 -33.16 -8.39 -6.63
N PHE A 224 -32.08 -8.30 -7.42
CA PHE A 224 -31.86 -9.19 -8.57
C PHE A 224 -31.69 -10.68 -8.22
N LYS A 225 -31.41 -11.01 -6.96
CA LYS A 225 -31.37 -12.38 -6.41
C LYS A 225 -32.72 -12.85 -5.88
N ASN A 226 -33.77 -12.07 -6.09
CA ASN A 226 -35.12 -12.30 -5.58
C ASN A 226 -35.25 -12.24 -4.04
N HIS A 227 -34.30 -11.63 -3.34
CA HIS A 227 -34.45 -11.35 -1.92
C HIS A 227 -35.40 -10.17 -1.73
N VAL A 228 -36.42 -10.35 -0.88
CA VAL A 228 -37.40 -9.32 -0.53
C VAL A 228 -37.00 -8.72 0.81
N PHE A 229 -36.97 -7.40 0.91
CA PHE A 229 -36.66 -6.70 2.15
C PHE A 229 -37.37 -5.34 2.21
N ASP A 230 -37.68 -4.91 3.42
CA ASP A 230 -38.22 -3.58 3.69
C ASP A 230 -37.08 -2.65 4.09
N ALA A 231 -37.02 -1.45 3.49
CA ALA A 231 -36.03 -0.44 3.81
C ALA A 231 -36.57 0.96 3.57
N ASP A 232 -36.17 1.91 4.41
CA ASP A 232 -36.37 3.34 4.12
C ASP A 232 -35.45 3.81 2.98
N SER A 233 -35.67 5.05 2.51
CA SER A 233 -34.87 5.64 1.43
C SER A 233 -33.38 5.74 1.76
N GLU A 234 -33.03 6.04 3.01
CA GLU A 234 -31.63 6.24 3.42
C GLU A 234 -30.88 4.91 3.43
N ASN A 235 -31.51 3.88 3.96
CA ASN A 235 -31.03 2.52 3.91
C ASN A 235 -30.90 2.07 2.45
N ILE A 236 -31.89 2.23 1.58
CA ILE A 236 -31.74 1.86 0.16
C ILE A 236 -30.53 2.54 -0.51
N ILE A 237 -30.24 3.79 -0.16
CA ILE A 237 -29.07 4.52 -0.68
C ILE A 237 -27.76 3.91 -0.15
N LYS A 238 -27.63 3.81 1.18
CA LYS A 238 -26.38 3.41 1.88
C LYS A 238 -26.16 1.89 1.91
N LYS A 239 -27.20 1.15 2.25
CA LYS A 239 -27.22 -0.29 2.53
C LYS A 239 -28.24 -0.98 1.62
N TRP A 240 -27.74 -1.65 0.58
CA TRP A 240 -28.60 -2.43 -0.30
C TRP A 240 -29.16 -3.68 0.40
N CYS A 241 -29.63 -4.67 -0.36
CA CYS A 241 -30.16 -5.94 0.14
C CYS A 241 -29.26 -6.58 1.23
N PRO A 242 -29.77 -6.81 2.46
CA PRO A 242 -28.98 -7.36 3.57
C PRO A 242 -28.36 -8.72 3.26
N GLN A 243 -29.12 -9.60 2.60
CA GLN A 243 -28.63 -10.94 2.20
C GLN A 243 -27.52 -10.85 1.14
N CYS A 244 -27.65 -9.94 0.17
CA CYS A 244 -26.60 -9.71 -0.81
C CYS A 244 -25.36 -9.02 -0.22
N ASN A 245 -25.52 -8.25 0.85
CA ASN A 245 -24.41 -7.58 1.52
C ASN A 245 -23.46 -8.60 2.19
N ILE A 246 -24.00 -9.69 2.74
CA ILE A 246 -23.20 -10.79 3.28
C ILE A 246 -22.32 -11.39 2.17
N LEU A 247 -22.93 -11.75 1.03
CA LEU A 247 -22.18 -12.27 -0.13
C LEU A 247 -21.14 -11.27 -0.64
N HIS A 248 -21.45 -9.97 -0.66
CA HIS A 248 -20.50 -8.94 -1.06
C HIS A 248 -19.26 -8.91 -0.15
N GLN A 249 -19.47 -9.00 1.17
CA GLN A 249 -18.37 -9.07 2.15
C GLN A 249 -17.52 -10.34 1.97
N GLU A 250 -18.14 -11.48 1.67
CA GLU A 250 -17.42 -12.72 1.36
C GLU A 250 -16.53 -12.55 0.12
N PHE A 251 -17.03 -11.92 -0.96
CA PHE A 251 -16.22 -11.62 -2.14
C PHE A 251 -15.11 -10.61 -1.87
N ALA A 252 -15.34 -9.62 -1.01
CA ALA A 252 -14.31 -8.68 -0.60
C ALA A 252 -13.19 -9.39 0.18
N GLN A 253 -13.54 -10.27 1.12
CA GLN A 253 -12.58 -11.10 1.86
C GLN A 253 -11.82 -12.06 0.93
N TYR A 254 -12.51 -12.68 -0.02
CA TYR A 254 -11.87 -13.51 -1.03
C TYR A 254 -10.86 -12.70 -1.85
N ALA A 255 -11.20 -11.47 -2.27
CA ALA A 255 -10.28 -10.58 -2.97
C ALA A 255 -9.03 -10.25 -2.15
N LEU A 256 -9.22 -9.90 -0.87
CA LEU A 256 -8.13 -9.62 0.06
C LEU A 256 -7.21 -10.83 0.25
N SER A 257 -7.77 -12.04 0.36
CA SER A 257 -6.99 -13.29 0.47
C SER A 257 -6.07 -13.52 -0.73
N GLN A 258 -6.43 -12.97 -1.89
CA GLN A 258 -5.67 -13.04 -3.14
C GLN A 258 -4.79 -11.79 -3.37
N GLN A 259 -4.60 -10.96 -2.34
CA GLN A 259 -3.89 -9.68 -2.40
C GLN A 259 -4.49 -8.71 -3.43
N GLY A 260 -5.80 -8.83 -3.70
CA GLY A 260 -6.55 -7.93 -4.55
C GLY A 260 -7.61 -7.16 -3.78
N GLU A 261 -8.48 -6.48 -4.52
CA GLU A 261 -9.54 -5.64 -4.01
C GLU A 261 -10.81 -5.83 -4.86
N LEU A 262 -11.96 -5.79 -4.20
CA LEU A 262 -13.25 -5.75 -4.86
C LEU A 262 -13.63 -4.28 -5.12
N GLU A 263 -13.64 -3.85 -6.38
CA GLU A 263 -13.95 -2.46 -6.76
C GLU A 263 -15.47 -2.19 -6.76
N SER A 264 -16.29 -3.23 -6.91
CA SER A 264 -17.75 -3.07 -6.80
C SER A 264 -18.15 -2.67 -5.38
N GLN A 265 -18.87 -1.56 -5.21
CA GLN A 265 -19.34 -1.08 -3.90
C GLN A 265 -20.49 -1.89 -3.31
N PHE A 266 -21.21 -2.65 -4.14
CA PHE A 266 -22.34 -3.48 -3.72
C PHE A 266 -22.44 -4.72 -4.59
N PHE A 267 -23.18 -5.71 -4.11
CA PHE A 267 -23.40 -6.95 -4.85
C PHE A 267 -24.22 -6.70 -6.12
N GLN A 268 -23.72 -7.16 -7.25
CA GLN A 268 -24.34 -7.04 -8.57
C GLN A 268 -24.19 -8.36 -9.35
N PRO A 269 -24.96 -8.59 -10.44
CA PRO A 269 -24.79 -9.77 -11.29
C PRO A 269 -23.36 -9.94 -11.84
N LYS A 270 -22.64 -8.82 -11.98
CA LYS A 270 -21.24 -8.74 -12.39
C LYS A 270 -20.47 -7.95 -11.33
N LEU A 271 -19.38 -8.53 -10.83
CA LEU A 271 -18.49 -7.93 -9.85
C LEU A 271 -17.19 -7.50 -10.53
N ASN A 272 -16.68 -6.33 -10.14
CA ASN A 272 -15.41 -5.78 -10.60
C ASN A 272 -14.34 -6.03 -9.55
N PHE A 273 -13.22 -6.60 -9.98
CA PHE A 273 -12.08 -6.91 -9.14
C PHE A 273 -10.82 -6.24 -9.69
N ARG A 274 -9.88 -5.97 -8.78
CA ARG A 274 -8.53 -5.50 -9.05
C ARG A 274 -7.53 -6.40 -8.34
N CYS A 275 -6.54 -6.96 -9.04
CA CYS A 275 -5.52 -7.79 -8.39
C CYS A 275 -4.32 -6.95 -7.92
N LYS A 276 -3.36 -7.58 -7.23
CA LYS A 276 -2.10 -6.95 -6.81
C LYS A 276 -1.24 -6.34 -7.92
N PHE A 277 -1.46 -6.77 -9.16
CA PHE A 277 -0.80 -6.22 -10.34
C PHE A 277 -1.70 -5.23 -11.10
N TYR A 278 -2.71 -4.68 -10.42
CA TYR A 278 -3.64 -3.66 -10.92
C TYR A 278 -4.47 -4.07 -12.15
N HIS A 279 -4.48 -5.35 -12.52
CA HIS A 279 -5.41 -5.81 -13.55
C HIS A 279 -6.83 -5.70 -13.03
N ARG A 280 -7.68 -5.01 -13.79
CA ARG A 280 -9.12 -4.96 -13.58
C ARG A 280 -9.82 -6.00 -14.44
N TRP A 281 -10.79 -6.70 -13.87
CA TRP A 281 -11.68 -7.56 -14.64
C TRP A 281 -13.07 -7.60 -14.00
N THR A 282 -14.05 -7.91 -14.84
CA THR A 282 -15.44 -8.08 -14.45
C THR A 282 -15.80 -9.55 -14.59
N THR A 283 -16.35 -10.16 -13.55
CA THR A 283 -16.79 -11.56 -13.58
C THR A 283 -18.15 -11.73 -12.89
N SER A 284 -18.88 -12.78 -13.25
CA SER A 284 -20.10 -13.15 -12.52
C SER A 284 -19.73 -13.92 -11.26
N GLU A 285 -20.60 -13.91 -10.26
CA GLU A 285 -20.48 -14.71 -9.03
C GLU A 285 -20.20 -16.20 -9.34
N ALA A 286 -20.98 -16.79 -10.26
CA ALA A 286 -20.82 -18.19 -10.64
C ALA A 286 -19.45 -18.48 -11.26
N ASN A 287 -18.90 -17.54 -12.03
CA ASN A 287 -17.56 -17.67 -12.60
C ASN A 287 -16.48 -17.45 -11.54
N CYS A 288 -16.67 -16.51 -10.61
CA CYS A 288 -15.71 -16.27 -9.53
C CYS A 288 -15.52 -17.51 -8.64
N ILE A 289 -16.60 -18.23 -8.33
CA ILE A 289 -16.53 -19.46 -7.51
C ILE A 289 -15.99 -20.66 -8.32
N LYS A 290 -16.34 -20.77 -9.62
CA LYS A 290 -15.95 -21.92 -10.46
C LYS A 290 -14.54 -21.79 -11.03
N GLN A 291 -14.04 -20.58 -11.25
CA GLN A 291 -12.73 -20.38 -11.84
C GLN A 291 -11.65 -20.70 -10.82
N LYS A 292 -10.76 -21.63 -11.17
CA LYS A 292 -9.54 -21.90 -10.39
C LYS A 292 -8.51 -20.77 -10.46
N VAL A 293 -8.75 -19.77 -11.31
CA VAL A 293 -7.85 -18.66 -11.59
C VAL A 293 -8.48 -17.38 -11.06
N TRP A 294 -7.83 -16.78 -10.07
CA TRP A 294 -8.26 -15.53 -9.44
C TRP A 294 -8.36 -14.37 -10.44
N CYS A 295 -7.28 -14.10 -11.18
CA CYS A 295 -7.19 -13.02 -12.15
C CYS A 295 -6.81 -13.61 -13.52
N PRO A 296 -7.58 -13.39 -14.60
CA PRO A 296 -7.33 -14.02 -15.89
C PRO A 296 -6.00 -13.60 -16.54
N LYS A 297 -5.51 -12.40 -16.22
CA LYS A 297 -4.25 -11.86 -16.75
C LYS A 297 -3.01 -12.28 -15.95
N CYS A 298 -3.16 -12.63 -14.67
CA CYS A 298 -2.02 -12.96 -13.82
C CYS A 298 -1.24 -14.21 -14.27
N PRO A 299 -1.88 -15.33 -14.64
CA PRO A 299 -1.16 -16.50 -15.14
C PRO A 299 -0.42 -16.22 -16.44
N GLU A 300 -0.94 -15.36 -17.31
CA GLU A 300 -0.25 -14.97 -18.54
C GLU A 300 1.03 -14.21 -18.21
N VAL A 301 0.95 -13.21 -17.32
CA VAL A 301 2.13 -12.48 -16.84
C VAL A 301 3.12 -13.40 -16.14
N LEU A 302 2.65 -14.34 -15.30
CA LEU A 302 3.51 -15.30 -14.61
C LEU A 302 4.15 -16.30 -15.59
N ASN A 303 3.41 -16.79 -16.57
CA ASN A 303 3.94 -17.71 -17.59
C ASN A 303 4.93 -17.00 -18.52
N LEU A 304 4.70 -15.73 -18.85
CA LEU A 304 5.71 -14.90 -19.49
C LEU A 304 6.95 -14.84 -18.59
N MET A 305 6.81 -14.53 -17.31
CA MET A 305 7.96 -14.52 -16.39
C MET A 305 8.70 -15.87 -16.35
N ILE A 306 8.00 -17.00 -16.18
CA ILE A 306 8.58 -18.36 -16.04
C ILE A 306 9.18 -18.87 -17.35
N ASN A 307 8.43 -18.85 -18.46
CA ASN A 307 8.91 -19.35 -19.75
C ASN A 307 10.09 -18.53 -20.28
N HIS A 308 10.16 -17.25 -19.91
CA HIS A 308 11.29 -16.40 -20.27
C HIS A 308 12.52 -16.57 -19.36
N HIS A 309 12.43 -17.25 -18.21
CA HIS A 309 13.62 -17.62 -17.43
C HIS A 309 14.40 -18.80 -18.05
N HIS A 310 13.77 -19.63 -18.90
CA HIS A 310 14.42 -20.79 -19.50
C HIS A 310 15.06 -20.55 -20.88
N ARG A 311 14.89 -19.37 -21.49
CA ARG A 311 15.52 -19.02 -22.78
C ARG A 311 16.45 -17.84 -22.61
N GLY A 312 17.70 -18.11 -22.26
CA GLY A 312 18.75 -17.11 -22.25
C GLY A 312 18.97 -16.46 -23.62
N SER A 313 19.34 -15.18 -23.58
CA SER A 313 20.36 -14.57 -24.46
C SER A 313 19.95 -13.71 -25.67
N VAL A 314 18.67 -13.45 -26.02
CA VAL A 314 18.41 -12.57 -27.20
C VAL A 314 17.39 -11.43 -26.99
N ASN A 315 16.63 -11.37 -25.90
CA ASN A 315 15.56 -10.34 -25.82
C ASN A 315 15.42 -9.53 -24.54
N ASP A 316 16.49 -9.39 -23.74
CA ASP A 316 16.43 -8.52 -22.55
C ASP A 316 16.15 -7.06 -22.92
N GLN A 317 16.56 -6.60 -24.11
CA GLN A 317 16.31 -5.23 -24.58
C GLN A 317 14.83 -4.97 -24.85
N GLU A 318 14.20 -5.77 -25.73
CA GLU A 318 12.76 -5.65 -26.02
C GLU A 318 11.93 -5.85 -24.75
N ARG A 319 12.40 -6.68 -23.82
CA ARG A 319 11.76 -6.91 -22.52
C ARG A 319 11.83 -5.70 -21.60
N ILE A 320 12.96 -5.01 -21.57
CA ILE A 320 13.11 -3.77 -20.81
C ILE A 320 12.18 -2.70 -21.42
N GLU A 321 12.11 -2.62 -22.75
CA GLU A 321 11.20 -1.70 -23.46
C GLU A 321 9.73 -2.00 -23.13
N GLN A 322 9.29 -3.26 -23.15
CA GLN A 322 7.93 -3.65 -22.75
C GLN A 322 7.63 -3.33 -21.27
N ILE A 323 8.61 -3.49 -20.37
CA ILE A 323 8.45 -3.13 -18.95
C ILE A 323 8.36 -1.61 -18.81
N PHE A 324 9.11 -0.84 -19.60
CA PHE A 324 8.99 0.62 -19.66
C PHE A 324 7.60 1.05 -20.14
N GLU A 325 7.08 0.47 -21.21
CA GLU A 325 5.72 0.75 -21.70
C GLU A 325 4.66 0.43 -20.64
N GLN A 326 4.79 -0.69 -19.93
CA GLN A 326 3.88 -1.04 -18.83
C GLN A 326 3.98 -0.06 -17.66
N ALA A 327 5.19 0.34 -17.29
CA ALA A 327 5.42 1.33 -16.24
C ALA A 327 4.81 2.70 -16.61
N GLU A 328 4.88 3.09 -17.88
CA GLU A 328 4.25 4.31 -18.41
C GLU A 328 2.73 4.25 -18.33
N VAL A 329 2.11 3.15 -18.75
CA VAL A 329 0.64 2.99 -18.66
C VAL A 329 0.17 3.04 -17.19
N ILE A 330 0.92 2.45 -16.27
CA ILE A 330 0.58 2.48 -14.85
C ILE A 330 0.78 3.88 -14.26
N ALA A 331 1.85 4.57 -14.65
CA ALA A 331 2.10 5.95 -14.25
C ALA A 331 0.98 6.89 -14.75
N ASP A 332 0.50 6.71 -15.98
CA ASP A 332 -0.56 7.55 -16.56
C ASP A 332 -1.92 7.32 -15.88
N GLY A 333 -2.18 6.08 -15.45
CA GLY A 333 -3.37 5.73 -14.68
C GLY A 333 -3.34 6.13 -13.20
N TYR A 334 -2.22 6.67 -12.69
CA TYR A 334 -2.06 7.01 -11.28
C TYR A 334 -2.81 8.31 -10.95
N GLN A 335 -3.86 8.20 -10.14
CA GLN A 335 -4.58 9.34 -9.62
C GLN A 335 -3.95 9.79 -8.30
N VAL A 336 -3.47 11.04 -8.27
CA VAL A 336 -2.92 11.63 -7.06
C VAL A 336 -4.05 11.83 -6.04
N THR A 337 -4.03 11.08 -4.95
CA THR A 337 -5.03 11.19 -3.87
C THR A 337 -4.86 12.45 -3.02
N ASN A 338 -3.68 13.08 -3.06
CA ASN A 338 -3.37 14.32 -2.35
C ASN A 338 -2.84 15.39 -3.33
N PRO A 339 -3.62 16.45 -3.65
CA PRO A 339 -3.22 17.49 -4.60
C PRO A 339 -1.91 18.21 -4.28
N GLN A 340 -1.45 18.17 -3.02
CA GLN A 340 -0.20 18.82 -2.60
C GLN A 340 1.05 17.98 -2.90
N GLN A 341 0.88 16.73 -3.34
CA GLN A 341 1.96 15.80 -3.66
C GLN A 341 2.02 15.58 -5.17
N GLU A 342 2.42 16.63 -5.90
CA GLU A 342 2.67 16.51 -7.33
C GLU A 342 4.00 15.78 -7.55
N ILE A 343 3.92 14.50 -7.88
CA ILE A 343 5.08 13.68 -8.24
C ILE A 343 5.28 13.83 -9.75
N ALA A 344 6.49 14.19 -10.17
CA ALA A 344 6.82 14.27 -11.58
C ALA A 344 6.56 12.92 -12.28
N PHE A 345 5.89 12.95 -13.42
CA PHE A 345 5.51 11.76 -14.19
C PHE A 345 6.70 10.84 -14.51
N ASP A 346 7.87 11.42 -14.82
CA ASP A 346 9.09 10.66 -15.09
C ASP A 346 9.57 9.88 -13.86
N LEU A 347 9.44 10.46 -12.66
CA LEU A 347 9.77 9.79 -11.41
C LEU A 347 8.81 8.63 -11.14
N LEU A 348 7.53 8.82 -11.46
CA LEU A 348 6.51 7.80 -11.31
C LEU A 348 6.75 6.60 -12.24
N LYS A 349 7.11 6.86 -13.51
CA LYS A 349 7.55 5.84 -14.46
C LYS A 349 8.72 5.03 -13.90
N ASP A 350 9.71 5.72 -13.37
CA ASP A 350 10.93 5.13 -12.83
C ASP A 350 10.67 4.24 -11.61
N ILE A 351 9.76 4.66 -10.70
CA ILE A 351 9.26 3.87 -9.57
C ILE A 351 8.64 2.57 -10.09
N TYR A 352 7.69 2.66 -11.02
CA TYR A 352 7.01 1.46 -11.53
C TYR A 352 7.96 0.56 -12.34
N PHE A 353 8.87 1.12 -13.12
CA PHE A 353 9.89 0.36 -13.83
C PHE A 353 10.72 -0.49 -12.87
N ILE A 354 11.23 0.10 -11.80
CA ILE A 354 12.03 -0.63 -10.80
C ILE A 354 11.19 -1.70 -10.11
N ILE A 355 9.93 -1.43 -9.78
CA ILE A 355 9.05 -2.43 -9.15
C ILE A 355 8.78 -3.60 -10.10
N LEU A 356 8.58 -3.34 -11.38
CA LEU A 356 8.20 -4.35 -12.36
C LEU A 356 9.37 -5.16 -12.86
N VAL A 357 10.56 -4.57 -12.98
CA VAL A 357 11.73 -5.25 -13.57
C VAL A 357 12.24 -6.38 -12.66
N PRO A 358 12.31 -7.64 -13.13
CA PRO A 358 12.91 -8.71 -12.35
C PRO A 358 14.39 -8.44 -12.03
N LEU A 359 14.83 -8.77 -10.81
CA LEU A 359 16.21 -8.55 -10.33
C LEU A 359 17.27 -9.06 -11.34
N PRO A 360 17.18 -10.28 -11.89
CA PRO A 360 18.22 -10.79 -12.81
C PRO A 360 18.29 -10.06 -14.15
N ILE A 361 17.22 -9.36 -14.54
CA ILE A 361 17.16 -8.61 -15.81
C ILE A 361 17.73 -7.22 -15.60
N TYR A 362 17.38 -6.60 -14.48
CA TYR A 362 17.93 -5.31 -14.13
C TYR A 362 19.43 -5.37 -13.82
N SER A 363 19.89 -6.43 -13.16
CA SER A 363 21.32 -6.66 -12.94
C SER A 363 22.06 -6.73 -14.30
N ARG A 364 21.55 -7.52 -15.25
CA ARG A 364 22.10 -7.57 -16.63
C ARG A 364 21.99 -6.25 -17.39
N TYR A 365 20.94 -5.47 -17.16
CA TYR A 365 20.81 -4.13 -17.73
C TYR A 365 21.91 -3.21 -17.20
N LEU A 366 22.15 -3.21 -15.89
CA LEU A 366 23.16 -2.38 -15.26
C LEU A 366 24.59 -2.80 -15.63
N GLN A 367 24.84 -4.09 -15.84
CA GLN A 367 26.14 -4.61 -16.31
C GLN A 367 26.62 -4.00 -17.65
N ARG A 368 25.74 -3.34 -18.41
CA ARG A 368 26.12 -2.63 -19.65
C ARG A 368 26.84 -1.30 -19.41
N PHE A 369 26.68 -0.74 -18.22
CA PHE A 369 27.35 0.48 -17.80
C PHE A 369 28.66 0.14 -17.11
N LYS A 370 29.62 1.05 -17.14
CA LYS A 370 30.84 0.89 -16.34
C LYS A 370 30.47 0.92 -14.85
N LEU A 371 31.25 0.25 -13.99
CA LEU A 371 30.99 0.18 -12.55
C LEU A 371 30.78 1.56 -11.91
N GLU A 372 31.55 2.57 -12.35
CA GLU A 372 31.41 3.97 -11.90
C GLU A 372 30.06 4.57 -12.31
N GLU A 373 29.61 4.32 -13.54
CA GLU A 373 28.32 4.79 -14.06
C GLU A 373 27.15 4.08 -13.35
N GLN A 374 27.28 2.79 -13.08
CA GLN A 374 26.30 2.02 -12.30
C GLN A 374 26.12 2.63 -10.91
N ALA A 375 27.22 2.94 -10.21
CA ALA A 375 27.18 3.54 -8.88
C ALA A 375 26.57 4.95 -8.88
N ILE A 376 26.86 5.75 -9.92
CA ILE A 376 26.27 7.10 -10.08
C ILE A 376 24.76 6.98 -10.32
N GLU A 377 24.33 6.11 -11.24
CA GLU A 377 22.92 5.95 -11.59
C GLU A 377 22.12 5.38 -10.42
N PHE A 378 22.70 4.42 -9.69
CA PHE A 378 22.14 3.88 -8.47
C PHE A 378 21.93 4.99 -7.42
N LYS A 379 22.96 5.79 -7.11
CA LYS A 379 22.86 6.89 -6.14
C LYS A 379 21.82 7.91 -6.54
N LYS A 380 21.74 8.25 -7.83
CA LYS A 380 20.74 9.19 -8.37
C LYS A 380 19.33 8.65 -8.17
N LYS A 381 19.06 7.40 -8.57
CA LYS A 381 17.74 6.77 -8.40
C LYS A 381 17.38 6.62 -6.93
N LEU A 382 18.33 6.20 -6.08
CA LEU A 382 18.14 6.09 -4.64
C LEU A 382 17.79 7.45 -4.01
N ALA A 383 18.50 8.53 -4.36
CA ALA A 383 18.21 9.87 -3.84
C ALA A 383 16.81 10.36 -4.23
N LEU A 384 16.34 10.02 -5.43
CA LEU A 384 15.02 10.38 -5.94
C LEU A 384 13.88 9.52 -5.35
N MET A 385 14.17 8.28 -4.95
CA MET A 385 13.17 7.29 -4.54
C MET A 385 13.15 7.04 -3.05
N HIS A 386 14.11 7.59 -2.30
CA HIS A 386 14.16 7.45 -0.85
C HIS A 386 12.87 8.00 -0.22
N PRO A 387 12.25 7.28 0.73
CA PRO A 387 10.99 7.70 1.35
C PRO A 387 11.05 9.08 2.02
N ASP A 388 12.23 9.51 2.47
CA ASP A 388 12.43 10.87 3.02
C ASP A 388 12.29 11.98 1.96
N ASN A 389 12.61 11.69 0.71
CA ASN A 389 12.57 12.65 -0.40
C ASN A 389 11.35 12.45 -1.32
N ASN A 390 10.67 11.31 -1.19
CA ASN A 390 9.61 10.89 -2.08
C ASN A 390 8.41 10.39 -1.29
N SER A 391 7.31 11.14 -1.37
CA SER A 391 6.05 10.84 -0.68
C SER A 391 5.23 9.74 -1.34
N HIS A 392 5.69 9.14 -2.44
CA HIS A 392 4.99 8.06 -3.10
C HIS A 392 4.85 6.85 -2.15
N PRO A 393 3.67 6.21 -2.04
CA PRO A 393 3.44 5.10 -1.11
C PRO A 393 4.32 3.86 -1.40
N LEU A 394 4.89 3.76 -2.60
CA LEU A 394 5.81 2.69 -2.97
C LEU A 394 7.30 3.06 -2.84
N ALA A 395 7.63 4.28 -2.41
CA ALA A 395 9.02 4.77 -2.31
C ALA A 395 9.91 3.86 -1.45
N GLU A 396 9.41 3.42 -0.30
CA GLU A 396 10.12 2.48 0.59
C GLU A 396 10.41 1.15 -0.10
N LYS A 397 9.40 0.56 -0.75
CA LYS A 397 9.54 -0.72 -1.46
C LYS A 397 10.48 -0.64 -2.66
N VAL A 398 10.47 0.48 -3.38
CA VAL A 398 11.40 0.75 -4.48
C VAL A 398 12.82 0.86 -3.96
N THR A 399 13.01 1.58 -2.85
CA THR A 399 14.30 1.76 -2.17
C THR A 399 14.86 0.42 -1.72
N GLU A 400 14.06 -0.43 -1.06
CA GLU A 400 14.45 -1.78 -0.66
C GLU A 400 14.87 -2.62 -1.87
N LYS A 401 14.07 -2.59 -2.94
CA LYS A 401 14.38 -3.34 -4.15
C LYS A 401 15.66 -2.85 -4.84
N LEU A 402 15.90 -1.54 -4.83
CA LEU A 402 17.15 -0.95 -5.31
C LEU A 402 18.35 -1.50 -4.51
N TYR A 403 18.27 -1.55 -3.18
CA TYR A 403 19.35 -2.14 -2.37
C TYR A 403 19.61 -3.60 -2.73
N GLN A 404 18.55 -4.42 -2.87
CA GLN A 404 18.68 -5.82 -3.30
C GLN A 404 19.34 -5.94 -4.69
N MET A 405 19.01 -5.03 -5.62
CA MET A 405 19.66 -4.97 -6.94
C MET A 405 21.16 -4.67 -6.83
N PHE A 406 21.52 -3.76 -5.94
CA PHE A 406 22.91 -3.34 -5.73
C PHE A 406 23.73 -4.44 -5.04
N GLU A 407 23.19 -5.10 -4.02
CA GLU A 407 23.81 -6.26 -3.37
C GLU A 407 24.11 -7.37 -4.39
N HIS A 408 23.13 -7.72 -5.23
CA HIS A 408 23.32 -8.73 -6.28
C HIS A 408 24.39 -8.31 -7.31
N LEU A 409 24.53 -7.02 -7.61
CA LEU A 409 25.60 -6.53 -8.48
C LEU A 409 26.98 -6.69 -7.84
N LEU A 410 27.10 -6.37 -6.55
CA LEU A 410 28.35 -6.54 -5.80
C LEU A 410 28.76 -8.02 -5.75
N GLU A 411 27.84 -8.91 -5.41
CA GLU A 411 28.08 -10.36 -5.38
C GLU A 411 28.57 -10.87 -6.75
N SER A 412 27.92 -10.44 -7.85
CA SER A 412 28.33 -10.87 -9.20
C SER A 412 29.71 -10.36 -9.62
N SER A 413 30.18 -9.25 -9.05
CA SER A 413 31.50 -8.70 -9.36
C SER A 413 32.65 -9.40 -8.63
N GLU A 414 32.37 -9.96 -7.44
CA GLU A 414 33.36 -10.72 -6.66
C GLU A 414 33.70 -12.07 -7.33
N ASP A 415 32.70 -12.70 -7.95
CA ASP A 415 32.87 -13.96 -8.68
C ASP A 415 33.78 -13.78 -9.91
N GLU A 416 33.58 -12.71 -10.70
CA GLU A 416 34.41 -12.42 -11.87
C GLU A 416 35.88 -12.13 -11.51
N GLU A 417 36.14 -11.43 -10.41
CA GLU A 417 37.50 -11.21 -9.93
C GLU A 417 38.19 -12.51 -9.50
N SER A 418 37.43 -13.45 -8.92
CA SER A 418 37.95 -14.74 -8.47
C SER A 418 38.36 -15.61 -9.66
N ASP A 419 37.55 -15.62 -10.72
CA ASP A 419 37.81 -16.37 -11.94
C ASP A 419 39.02 -15.78 -12.69
N GLN A 420 39.11 -14.46 -12.83
CA GLN A 420 40.27 -13.80 -13.46
C GLN A 420 41.58 -14.05 -12.70
N LYS A 421 41.54 -14.10 -11.35
CA LYS A 421 42.71 -14.45 -10.53
C LYS A 421 43.10 -15.93 -10.71
N SER A 422 42.13 -16.82 -10.95
CA SER A 422 42.38 -18.24 -11.20
C SER A 422 42.99 -18.48 -12.59
N GLU A 423 42.50 -17.79 -13.62
CA GLU A 423 43.02 -17.88 -14.99
C GLU A 423 44.45 -17.32 -15.10
N LYS A 424 44.74 -16.17 -14.46
CA LYS A 424 46.11 -15.62 -14.40
C LYS A 424 47.08 -16.55 -13.67
N LYS A 425 46.62 -17.28 -12.64
CA LYS A 425 47.44 -18.30 -11.96
C LYS A 425 47.69 -19.54 -12.84
N GLN A 426 46.76 -19.88 -13.73
CA GLN A 426 46.94 -20.98 -14.68
C GLN A 426 47.84 -20.57 -15.86
N SER A 427 47.71 -19.35 -16.40
CA SER A 427 48.58 -18.89 -17.49
C SER A 427 50.03 -18.65 -17.06
N ASN A 428 50.27 -18.31 -15.79
CA ASN A 428 51.64 -18.18 -15.26
C ASN A 428 52.27 -19.54 -14.90
N LYS A 429 51.50 -20.63 -14.89
CA LYS A 429 52.00 -22.00 -14.69
C LYS A 429 52.30 -22.74 -15.99
N GLN A 430 51.81 -22.24 -17.13
CA GLN A 430 52.14 -22.72 -18.48
C GLN A 430 53.29 -21.91 -19.06
#